data_AF-A0ABD3MI50-F1
#
_entry.id   AF-A0ABD3MI50-F1
#
_cell.length_a   1.000
_cell.length_b   1.000
_cell.length_c   1.000
_cell.angle_alpha   90.00
_cell.angle_beta   90.00
_cell.angle_gamma   90.00
#
_symmetry.space_group_name_H-M   'P 1'
#
loop_
_entity.id
_entity.type
_entity.pdbx_description
1 polymer ?
#
loop_
_entity_poly.entity_id
_entity_poly.type
_entity_poly.pdbx_seq_one_letter_code
_entity_poly.pdbx_strand_id
1 'polypeptide(L)'
;MLTDESSLPRHVLVNSVLAYLDLYSLIKFSCTSKACRDVVFRDVSKARWRKIDLSGNNRITDEQLRAFLLNIDAGRNTRVLSVAGCPNVNGTGLEPLYGSTAMEDIDLRVRGSLPLLGESGKIRGPSGLSEDYVAEILRSMLPPFPGQHFVLRRVAIRPWRDDLASRYSNYGPAIGRFIRHHDSLRRSLPPSDPRNCDAPDSCYLCSVAGAVACDGCDGQYCRACAMPHDCTECGKRKCQWCGTIVTCAACGKRGCASHGYEGCGGCEVVFCRDCHVDMLDYDISRNEYYCSGCPPPYWGGNIR
;
A
#
# COMPACT_ATOMS: atom_id res chain seq x y z
N MET A 1 9.95 1.37 36.68
CA MET A 1 9.72 2.73 37.24
C MET A 1 8.59 3.46 36.50
N LEU A 2 7.39 2.88 36.45
CA LEU A 2 6.16 3.58 35.98
C LEU A 2 5.05 3.50 37.05
N THR A 3 5.43 3.19 38.29
CA THR A 3 4.54 2.98 39.44
C THR A 3 4.96 3.83 40.64
N ASP A 4 5.83 4.82 40.41
CA ASP A 4 6.17 5.81 41.43
C ASP A 4 5.09 6.91 41.40
N GLU A 5 4.76 7.53 42.52
CA GLU A 5 3.68 8.53 42.62
C GLU A 5 3.95 9.80 41.79
N SER A 6 5.18 9.94 41.27
CA SER A 6 5.62 10.94 40.29
C SER A 6 5.33 10.55 38.82
N SER A 7 4.72 9.39 38.56
CA SER A 7 4.46 8.91 37.21
C SER A 7 3.22 9.58 36.58
N LEU A 8 3.34 9.94 35.30
CA LEU A 8 2.25 10.49 34.51
C LEU A 8 1.05 9.51 34.56
N PRO A 9 -0.19 9.96 34.85
CA PRO A 9 -1.34 9.07 34.91
C PRO A 9 -1.50 8.29 33.60
N ARG A 10 -1.75 6.98 33.71
CA ARG A 10 -1.76 6.05 32.57
C ARG A 10 -2.66 6.49 31.42
N HIS A 11 -3.84 7.03 31.73
CA HIS A 11 -4.77 7.54 30.71
C HIS A 11 -4.24 8.80 30.01
N VAL A 12 -3.51 9.67 30.70
CA VAL A 12 -2.86 10.86 30.10
C VAL A 12 -1.75 10.40 29.16
N LEU A 13 -0.91 9.44 29.59
CA LEU A 13 0.15 8.87 28.76
C LEU A 13 -0.43 8.30 27.45
N VAL A 14 -1.46 7.46 27.54
CA VAL A 14 -2.07 6.80 26.37
C VAL A 14 -2.76 7.81 25.46
N ASN A 15 -3.63 8.66 26.00
CA ASN A 15 -4.49 9.53 25.20
C ASN A 15 -3.80 10.81 24.71
N SER A 16 -2.73 11.25 25.39
CA SER A 16 -2.09 12.54 25.10
C SER A 16 -0.68 12.41 24.54
N VAL A 17 0.07 11.37 24.90
CA VAL A 17 1.44 11.18 24.41
C VAL A 17 1.45 10.12 23.32
N LEU A 18 1.02 8.90 23.63
CA LEU A 18 1.10 7.76 22.70
C LEU A 18 0.16 7.92 21.49
N ALA A 19 -0.93 8.68 21.61
CA ALA A 19 -1.82 9.00 20.50
C ALA A 19 -1.12 9.74 19.35
N TYR A 20 -0.13 10.59 19.65
CA TYR A 20 0.56 11.44 18.68
C TYR A 20 1.88 10.87 18.16
N LEU A 21 2.38 9.80 18.79
CA LEU A 21 3.56 9.11 18.29
C LEU A 21 3.23 8.42 16.96
N ASP A 22 4.15 8.56 15.99
CA ASP A 22 4.14 7.72 14.80
C ASP A 22 4.32 6.24 15.18
N LEU A 23 3.99 5.36 14.24
CA LEU A 23 3.98 3.93 14.49
C LEU A 23 5.36 3.38 14.85
N TYR A 24 6.44 3.88 14.22
CA TYR A 24 7.79 3.43 14.53
C TYR A 24 8.24 3.91 15.91
N SER A 25 7.94 5.15 16.27
CA SER A 25 8.18 5.69 17.60
C SER A 25 7.43 4.90 18.68
N LEU A 26 6.21 4.43 18.41
CA LEU A 26 5.49 3.52 19.31
C LEU A 26 6.16 2.16 19.46
N ILE A 27 6.63 1.58 18.35
CA ILE A 27 7.39 0.32 18.38
C ILE A 27 8.65 0.50 19.24
N LYS A 28 9.44 1.54 18.98
CA LYS A 28 10.64 1.87 19.77
C LYS A 28 10.30 2.07 21.25
N PHE A 29 9.25 2.82 21.56
CA PHE A 29 8.80 3.05 22.94
C PHE A 29 8.44 1.73 23.63
N SER A 30 7.72 0.83 22.94
CA SER A 30 7.35 -0.49 23.47
C SER A 30 8.56 -1.38 23.78
N CYS A 31 9.70 -1.15 23.11
CA CYS A 31 10.94 -1.88 23.36
C CYS A 31 11.74 -1.38 24.57
N THR A 32 11.41 -0.22 25.15
CA THR A 32 12.21 0.38 26.22
C THR A 32 12.08 -0.33 27.58
N SER A 33 10.91 -0.88 27.89
CA SER A 33 10.68 -1.65 29.12
C SER A 33 9.44 -2.54 29.00
N LYS A 34 9.30 -3.53 29.89
CA LYS A 34 8.08 -4.35 29.99
C LYS A 34 6.83 -3.51 30.27
N ALA A 35 6.95 -2.47 31.10
CA ALA A 35 5.84 -1.58 31.41
C ALA A 35 5.41 -0.73 30.20
N CYS A 36 6.35 -0.18 29.43
CA CYS A 36 6.03 0.53 28.19
C CYS A 36 5.37 -0.38 27.16
N ARG A 37 5.86 -1.63 27.04
CA ARG A 37 5.25 -2.67 26.21
C ARG A 37 3.81 -2.95 26.61
N ASP A 38 3.57 -3.17 27.90
CA ASP A 38 2.23 -3.44 28.41
C ASP A 38 1.29 -2.25 28.16
N VAL A 39 1.76 -1.01 28.34
CA VAL A 39 0.95 0.18 28.03
C VAL A 39 0.60 0.26 26.54
N VAL A 40 1.57 0.09 25.65
CA VAL A 40 1.34 0.15 24.20
C VAL A 40 0.36 -0.93 23.75
N PHE A 41 0.57 -2.19 24.13
CA PHE A 41 -0.22 -3.29 23.56
C PHE A 41 -1.52 -3.60 24.31
N ARG A 42 -1.66 -3.20 25.58
CA ARG A 42 -2.90 -3.41 26.35
C ARG A 42 -3.83 -2.20 26.31
N ASP A 43 -3.29 -0.98 26.33
CA ASP A 43 -4.13 0.22 26.53
C ASP A 43 -4.41 0.98 25.24
N VAL A 44 -3.50 0.92 24.26
CA VAL A 44 -3.78 1.52 22.94
C VAL A 44 -4.87 0.67 22.27
N SER A 45 -5.91 1.35 21.79
CA SER A 45 -7.05 0.70 21.16
C SER A 45 -6.62 -0.27 20.05
N LYS A 46 -7.16 -1.50 20.08
CA LYS A 46 -6.92 -2.52 19.05
C LYS A 46 -7.33 -2.06 17.66
N ALA A 47 -8.26 -1.11 17.55
CA ALA A 47 -8.66 -0.53 16.27
C ALA A 47 -7.48 0.16 15.56
N ARG A 48 -6.52 0.71 16.32
CA ARG A 48 -5.31 1.34 15.77
C ARG A 48 -4.43 0.34 15.02
N TRP A 49 -4.45 -0.93 15.42
CA TRP A 49 -3.64 -2.00 14.82
C TRP A 49 -4.27 -2.65 13.58
N ARG A 50 -5.45 -2.17 13.14
CA ARG A 50 -6.09 -2.68 11.91
C ARG A 50 -5.37 -2.23 10.65
N LYS A 51 -4.74 -1.05 10.68
CA LYS A 51 -3.98 -0.47 9.57
C LYS A 51 -2.59 -0.09 10.06
N ILE A 52 -1.58 -0.73 9.47
CA ILE A 52 -0.17 -0.59 9.83
C ILE A 52 0.55 -0.08 8.60
N ASP A 53 1.06 1.14 8.67
CA ASP A 53 1.84 1.73 7.60
C ASP A 53 3.23 2.10 8.14
N LEU A 54 4.23 1.34 7.71
CA LEU A 54 5.63 1.54 8.01
C LEU A 54 6.40 1.95 6.76
N SER A 55 5.71 2.36 5.69
CA SER A 55 6.37 2.64 4.42
C SER A 55 7.47 3.71 4.54
N GLY A 56 8.56 3.49 3.80
CA GLY A 56 9.74 4.37 3.81
C GLY A 56 10.56 4.33 5.11
N ASN A 57 10.20 3.49 6.09
CA ASN A 57 10.95 3.43 7.32
C ASN A 57 12.29 2.71 7.13
N ASN A 58 13.39 3.45 7.16
CA ASN A 58 14.74 2.91 7.02
C ASN A 58 15.36 2.39 8.32
N ARG A 59 14.63 2.37 9.45
CA ARG A 59 15.17 1.97 10.76
C ARG A 59 14.48 0.75 11.37
N ILE A 60 13.39 0.28 10.79
CA ILE A 60 12.67 -0.93 11.22
C ILE A 60 13.43 -2.17 10.73
N THR A 61 13.71 -3.09 11.64
CA THR A 61 14.33 -4.40 11.32
C THR A 61 13.30 -5.53 11.40
N ASP A 62 13.60 -6.69 10.82
CA ASP A 62 12.74 -7.88 10.94
C ASP A 62 12.46 -8.27 12.40
N GLU A 63 13.45 -8.19 13.28
CA GLU A 63 13.26 -8.53 14.70
C GLU A 63 12.25 -7.60 15.38
N GLN A 64 12.35 -6.30 15.11
CA GLN A 64 11.40 -5.31 15.64
C GLN A 64 10.00 -5.51 15.05
N LEU A 65 9.92 -5.74 13.74
CA LEU A 65 8.66 -5.98 13.05
C LEU A 65 7.99 -7.25 13.57
N ARG A 66 8.73 -8.35 13.70
CA ARG A 66 8.22 -9.63 14.22
C ARG A 66 7.68 -9.47 15.63
N ALA A 67 8.48 -8.89 16.52
CA ALA A 67 8.07 -8.66 17.90
C ALA A 67 6.80 -7.80 17.96
N PHE A 68 6.73 -6.74 17.16
CA PHE A 68 5.56 -5.88 17.07
C PHE A 68 4.32 -6.64 16.59
N LEU A 69 4.40 -7.34 15.45
CA LEU A 69 3.28 -8.08 14.86
C LEU A 69 2.77 -9.22 15.76
N LEU A 70 3.67 -9.89 16.51
CA LEU A 70 3.28 -10.87 17.52
C LEU A 70 2.48 -10.25 18.66
N ASN A 71 2.94 -9.10 19.20
CA ASN A 71 2.29 -8.48 20.35
C ASN A 71 0.88 -7.94 20.03
N ILE A 72 0.61 -7.58 18.77
CA ILE A 72 -0.73 -7.13 18.34
C ILE A 72 -1.62 -8.27 17.81
N ASP A 73 -1.12 -9.52 17.80
CA ASP A 73 -1.80 -10.67 17.17
C ASP A 73 -2.22 -10.33 15.73
N ALA A 74 -1.22 -9.89 14.94
CA ALA A 74 -1.44 -9.30 13.63
C ALA A 74 -2.20 -10.23 12.67
N GLY A 75 -1.92 -11.54 12.74
CA GLY A 75 -2.57 -12.55 11.92
C GLY A 75 -4.10 -12.54 12.00
N ARG A 76 -4.67 -12.10 13.14
CA ARG A 76 -6.13 -12.01 13.38
C ARG A 76 -6.68 -10.59 13.41
N ASN A 77 -5.84 -9.58 13.64
CA ASN A 77 -6.29 -8.21 13.87
C ASN A 77 -5.92 -7.22 12.76
N THR A 78 -4.82 -7.46 12.04
CA THR A 78 -4.32 -6.54 11.01
C THR A 78 -4.99 -6.81 9.67
N ARG A 79 -5.59 -5.78 9.09
CA ARG A 79 -6.25 -5.84 7.77
C ARG A 79 -5.41 -5.21 6.67
N VAL A 80 -4.64 -4.17 7.00
CA VAL A 80 -3.80 -3.45 6.06
C VAL A 80 -2.39 -3.36 6.62
N LEU A 81 -1.41 -3.82 5.84
CA LEU A 81 0.00 -3.71 6.17
C LEU A 81 0.79 -3.15 4.99
N SER A 82 1.58 -2.11 5.23
CA SER A 82 2.56 -1.60 4.28
C SER A 82 3.94 -1.57 4.92
N VAL A 83 4.90 -2.26 4.28
CA VAL A 83 6.34 -2.20 4.57
C VAL A 83 7.12 -1.82 3.31
N ALA A 84 6.44 -1.12 2.39
CA ALA A 84 7.04 -0.65 1.16
C ALA A 84 8.23 0.27 1.45
N GLY A 85 9.36 0.07 0.78
CA GLY A 85 10.56 0.89 1.01
C GLY A 85 11.20 0.75 2.39
N CYS A 86 10.99 -0.35 3.12
CA CYS A 86 11.72 -0.68 4.34
C CYS A 86 12.98 -1.52 4.01
N PRO A 87 14.17 -0.91 3.79
CA PRO A 87 15.37 -1.63 3.31
C PRO A 87 15.91 -2.67 4.30
N ASN A 88 15.65 -2.49 5.60
CA ASN A 88 16.15 -3.34 6.67
C ASN A 88 15.17 -4.48 7.05
N VAL A 89 14.10 -4.66 6.27
CA VAL A 89 13.17 -5.78 6.41
C VAL A 89 13.42 -6.75 5.26
N ASN A 90 13.75 -7.99 5.60
CA ASN A 90 14.07 -9.08 4.69
C ASN A 90 12.95 -10.11 4.51
N GLY A 91 11.88 -9.96 5.29
CA GLY A 91 10.68 -10.77 5.20
C GLY A 91 10.50 -11.69 6.39
N THR A 92 11.57 -12.09 7.07
CA THR A 92 11.49 -12.91 8.31
C THR A 92 10.65 -12.23 9.40
N GLY A 93 10.60 -10.90 9.40
CA GLY A 93 9.76 -10.10 10.28
C GLY A 93 8.25 -10.29 10.07
N LEU A 94 7.85 -10.79 8.89
CA LEU A 94 6.46 -11.01 8.49
C LEU A 94 5.92 -12.39 8.90
N GLU A 95 6.76 -13.26 9.49
CA GLU A 95 6.38 -14.59 10.01
C GLU A 95 5.06 -14.59 10.80
N PRO A 96 4.73 -13.60 11.68
CA PRO A 96 3.49 -13.62 12.45
C PRO A 96 2.21 -13.48 11.61
N LEU A 97 2.33 -13.21 10.31
CA LEU A 97 1.22 -13.13 9.36
C LEU A 97 0.95 -14.47 8.67
N TYR A 98 1.76 -15.49 8.93
CA TYR A 98 1.56 -16.83 8.38
C TYR A 98 0.16 -17.35 8.74
N GLY A 99 -0.60 -17.80 7.74
CA GLY A 99 -1.97 -18.24 7.91
C GLY A 99 -2.96 -17.13 8.29
N SER A 100 -2.61 -15.86 8.08
CA SER A 100 -3.50 -14.75 8.43
C SER A 100 -4.85 -14.85 7.72
N THR A 101 -5.92 -14.76 8.49
CA THR A 101 -7.31 -14.76 8.02
C THR A 101 -7.96 -13.37 8.07
N ALA A 102 -7.21 -12.36 8.52
CA ALA A 102 -7.67 -10.98 8.65
C ALA A 102 -7.06 -10.03 7.60
N MET A 103 -5.94 -10.40 6.98
CA MET A 103 -5.22 -9.53 6.04
C MET A 103 -6.01 -9.30 4.75
N GLU A 104 -6.37 -8.05 4.48
CA GLU A 104 -7.12 -7.63 3.30
C GLU A 104 -6.20 -6.99 2.23
N ASP A 105 -5.21 -6.22 2.67
CA ASP A 105 -4.29 -5.47 1.81
C ASP A 105 -2.86 -5.54 2.36
N ILE A 106 -1.92 -5.97 1.52
CA ILE A 106 -0.52 -6.01 1.87
C ILE A 106 0.34 -5.36 0.78
N ASP A 107 1.17 -4.40 1.20
CA ASP A 107 2.09 -3.67 0.33
C ASP A 107 3.55 -3.99 0.69
N LEU A 108 4.18 -4.75 -0.20
CA LEU A 108 5.53 -5.29 -0.08
C LEU A 108 6.45 -4.73 -1.18
N ARG A 109 6.17 -3.54 -1.70
CA ARG A 109 7.01 -2.89 -2.72
C ARG A 109 8.35 -2.46 -2.12
N VAL A 110 9.38 -3.32 -2.22
CA VAL A 110 10.69 -3.12 -1.56
C VAL A 110 11.63 -2.19 -2.34
N ARG A 111 11.38 -1.99 -3.63
CA ARG A 111 12.28 -1.20 -4.48
C ARG A 111 11.94 0.28 -4.44
N GLY A 112 12.97 1.07 -4.12
CA GLY A 112 13.00 2.53 -3.99
C GLY A 112 12.20 3.26 -5.06
N SER A 113 10.93 3.44 -4.76
CA SER A 113 9.98 4.28 -5.50
C SER A 113 9.98 5.71 -4.96
N LEU A 114 10.53 5.88 -3.75
CA LEU A 114 10.74 7.19 -3.17
C LEU A 114 12.25 7.33 -2.88
N PRO A 115 12.94 8.32 -3.44
CA PRO A 115 14.20 8.75 -2.84
C PRO A 115 13.92 9.02 -1.36
N LEU A 116 14.74 8.44 -0.47
CA LEU A 116 14.69 8.81 0.93
C LEU A 116 14.89 10.33 1.01
N LEU A 117 14.05 11.01 1.78
CA LEU A 117 14.05 12.46 1.88
C LEU A 117 15.47 12.93 2.27
N GLY A 118 16.18 13.59 1.34
CA GLY A 118 17.55 14.08 1.56
C GLY A 118 18.70 13.12 1.19
N GLU A 119 18.43 11.92 0.67
CA GLU A 119 19.47 11.06 0.12
C GLU A 119 19.32 10.96 -1.40
N SER A 120 20.43 11.14 -2.13
CA SER A 120 20.57 10.77 -3.54
C SER A 120 20.50 9.23 -3.66
N GLY A 121 19.31 8.68 -3.46
CA GLY A 121 19.09 7.26 -3.31
C GLY A 121 19.34 6.52 -4.62
N LYS A 122 20.18 5.49 -4.57
CA LYS A 122 20.27 4.52 -5.66
C LYS A 122 18.88 3.92 -5.89
N ILE A 123 18.24 4.31 -6.98
CA ILE A 123 16.95 3.79 -7.49
C ILE A 123 16.97 2.25 -7.62
N ARG A 124 18.17 1.64 -7.63
CA ARG A 124 18.42 0.22 -7.84
C ARG A 124 19.28 -0.40 -6.73
N GLY A 125 18.70 -0.54 -5.53
CA GLY A 125 19.24 -1.43 -4.49
C GLY A 125 18.67 -2.86 -4.61
N PRO A 126 19.38 -3.89 -4.14
CA PRO A 126 18.78 -5.21 -3.95
C PRO A 126 17.57 -5.07 -3.01
N SER A 127 16.47 -5.75 -3.32
CA SER A 127 15.32 -5.80 -2.42
C SER A 127 15.75 -6.45 -1.11
N GLY A 128 15.47 -5.81 0.02
CA GLY A 128 15.62 -6.44 1.33
C GLY A 128 14.82 -7.74 1.42
N LEU A 129 13.57 -7.76 0.92
CA LEU A 129 12.70 -8.93 1.02
C LEU A 129 13.14 -10.11 0.14
N SER A 130 13.23 -11.28 0.75
CA SER A 130 13.35 -12.57 0.06
C SER A 130 12.05 -12.94 -0.63
N GLU A 131 12.09 -13.13 -1.95
CA GLU A 131 10.90 -13.51 -2.73
C GLU A 131 10.32 -14.86 -2.31
N ASP A 132 11.18 -15.85 -2.02
CA ASP A 132 10.73 -17.19 -1.62
C ASP A 132 9.97 -17.13 -0.30
N TYR A 133 10.51 -16.37 0.66
CA TYR A 133 9.92 -16.22 1.99
C TYR A 133 8.59 -15.44 1.94
N VAL A 134 8.56 -14.33 1.19
CA VAL A 134 7.34 -13.56 0.96
C VAL A 134 6.28 -14.41 0.27
N ALA A 135 6.66 -15.17 -0.76
CA ALA A 135 5.72 -16.02 -1.48
C ALA A 135 5.14 -17.12 -0.57
N GLU A 136 5.92 -17.64 0.37
CA GLU A 136 5.46 -18.64 1.34
C GLU A 136 4.41 -18.06 2.28
N ILE A 137 4.69 -16.91 2.89
CA ILE A 137 3.73 -16.22 3.77
C ILE A 137 2.44 -15.88 3.02
N LEU A 138 2.55 -15.31 1.81
CA LEU A 138 1.37 -14.94 1.04
C LEU A 138 0.55 -16.17 0.62
N ARG A 139 1.19 -17.29 0.25
CA ARG A 139 0.49 -18.54 -0.04
C ARG A 139 -0.25 -19.08 1.17
N SER A 140 0.32 -18.95 2.37
CA SER A 140 -0.34 -19.40 3.61
C SER A 140 -1.64 -18.66 3.92
N MET A 141 -1.83 -17.45 3.37
CA MET A 141 -3.07 -16.66 3.52
C MET A 141 -4.16 -17.06 2.51
N LEU A 142 -3.85 -17.90 1.53
CA LEU A 142 -4.77 -18.33 0.50
C LEU A 142 -5.32 -19.73 0.80
N PRO A 143 -6.60 -19.99 0.47
CA PRO A 143 -7.16 -21.32 0.58
C PRO A 143 -6.48 -22.29 -0.41
N PRO A 144 -6.46 -23.59 -0.06
CA PRO A 144 -5.88 -24.62 -0.94
C PRO A 144 -6.70 -24.83 -2.23
N PHE A 145 -8.00 -24.51 -2.21
CA PHE A 145 -8.90 -24.78 -3.33
C PHE A 145 -9.73 -23.54 -3.75
N PRO A 146 -10.05 -23.40 -5.05
CA PRO A 146 -11.01 -22.41 -5.55
C PRO A 146 -12.38 -22.50 -4.87
N GLY A 147 -13.11 -21.38 -4.83
CA GLY A 147 -14.45 -21.29 -4.24
C GLY A 147 -14.51 -21.12 -2.71
N GLN A 148 -13.38 -21.23 -2.00
CA GLN A 148 -13.31 -20.89 -0.58
C GLN A 148 -13.17 -19.37 -0.39
N HIS A 149 -13.87 -18.84 0.61
CA HIS A 149 -13.79 -17.42 0.95
C HIS A 149 -12.41 -17.09 1.54
N PHE A 150 -11.78 -16.01 1.04
CA PHE A 150 -10.54 -15.47 1.56
C PHE A 150 -10.58 -13.95 1.57
N VAL A 151 -9.82 -13.34 2.48
CA VAL A 151 -9.87 -11.89 2.74
C VAL A 151 -8.84 -11.08 1.96
N LEU A 152 -7.74 -11.71 1.52
CA LEU A 152 -6.62 -11.03 0.88
C LEU A 152 -6.99 -10.52 -0.52
N ARG A 153 -7.38 -9.25 -0.62
CA ARG A 153 -7.87 -8.61 -1.84
C ARG A 153 -6.76 -7.96 -2.64
N ARG A 154 -5.82 -7.31 -1.96
CA ARG A 154 -4.74 -6.54 -2.57
C ARG A 154 -3.39 -7.06 -2.11
N VAL A 155 -2.52 -7.29 -3.09
CA VAL A 155 -1.12 -7.61 -2.88
C VAL A 155 -0.31 -6.75 -3.83
N ALA A 156 0.44 -5.79 -3.28
CA ALA A 156 1.30 -4.91 -4.07
C ALA A 156 2.75 -5.38 -3.96
N ILE A 157 3.31 -5.87 -5.06
CA ILE A 157 4.71 -6.32 -5.17
C ILE A 157 5.27 -5.75 -6.47
N ARG A 158 6.44 -5.11 -6.41
CA ARG A 158 7.12 -4.59 -7.60
C ARG A 158 7.90 -5.72 -8.27
N PRO A 159 7.76 -5.92 -9.60
CA PRO A 159 8.55 -6.91 -10.33
C PRO A 159 10.05 -6.61 -10.33
N TRP A 160 10.87 -7.64 -10.54
CA TRP A 160 12.33 -7.56 -10.62
C TRP A 160 12.84 -6.88 -11.90
N ARG A 161 12.09 -7.02 -13.01
CA ARG A 161 12.41 -6.44 -14.32
C ARG A 161 11.29 -5.50 -14.78
N ASP A 162 11.69 -4.38 -15.38
CA ASP A 162 10.79 -3.42 -16.02
C ASP A 162 10.35 -3.87 -17.42
N ASP A 163 10.75 -5.08 -17.86
CA ASP A 163 10.41 -5.60 -19.18
C ASP A 163 8.90 -5.92 -19.27
N LEU A 164 8.20 -5.19 -20.12
CA LEU A 164 6.74 -5.28 -20.28
C LEU A 164 6.28 -6.56 -20.99
N ALA A 165 7.19 -7.41 -21.47
CA ALA A 165 6.86 -8.56 -22.32
C ALA A 165 5.96 -9.61 -21.65
N SER A 166 5.97 -9.76 -20.31
CA SER A 166 5.00 -10.60 -19.60
C SER A 166 4.86 -10.22 -18.12
N ARG A 167 3.60 -9.99 -17.68
CA ARG A 167 3.25 -9.65 -16.28
C ARG A 167 3.80 -10.65 -15.25
N TYR A 168 3.98 -11.92 -15.63
CA TYR A 168 4.34 -12.98 -14.69
C TYR A 168 5.81 -13.41 -14.78
N SER A 169 6.51 -13.12 -15.89
CA SER A 169 7.94 -13.47 -16.05
C SER A 169 8.87 -12.54 -15.27
N ASN A 170 8.36 -11.40 -14.81
CA ASN A 170 9.16 -10.39 -14.14
C ASN A 170 9.31 -10.62 -12.64
N TYR A 171 8.63 -11.63 -12.11
CA TYR A 171 8.77 -12.09 -10.74
C TYR A 171 9.56 -13.39 -10.72
N GLY A 172 10.28 -13.68 -9.64
CA GLY A 172 10.83 -15.02 -9.46
C GLY A 172 9.72 -16.08 -9.44
N PRO A 173 10.07 -17.36 -9.69
CA PRO A 173 9.10 -18.42 -9.89
C PRO A 173 8.10 -18.57 -8.74
N ALA A 174 8.54 -18.31 -7.52
CA ALA A 174 7.73 -18.43 -6.30
C ALA A 174 6.59 -17.40 -6.23
N ILE A 175 6.90 -16.12 -6.49
CA ILE A 175 5.92 -15.03 -6.52
C ILE A 175 5.03 -15.15 -7.76
N GLY A 176 5.60 -15.48 -8.92
CA GLY A 176 4.82 -15.69 -10.14
C GLY A 176 3.77 -16.80 -9.99
N ARG A 177 4.09 -17.91 -9.31
CA ARG A 177 3.12 -18.96 -8.95
C ARG A 177 2.04 -18.45 -8.00
N PHE A 178 2.43 -17.68 -6.97
CA PHE A 178 1.48 -17.08 -6.03
C PHE A 178 0.47 -16.18 -6.75
N ILE A 179 0.92 -15.22 -7.57
CA ILE A 179 0.03 -14.27 -8.26
C ILE A 179 -0.96 -15.01 -9.15
N ARG A 180 -0.52 -16.03 -9.91
CA ARG A 180 -1.43 -16.84 -10.73
C ARG A 180 -2.49 -17.57 -9.91
N HIS A 181 -2.12 -18.13 -8.75
CA HIS A 181 -3.07 -18.78 -7.84
C HIS A 181 -4.05 -17.76 -7.26
N HIS A 182 -3.57 -16.62 -6.76
CA HIS A 182 -4.39 -15.53 -6.26
C HIS A 182 -5.40 -15.05 -7.30
N ASP A 183 -4.95 -14.77 -8.53
CA ASP A 183 -5.82 -14.36 -9.64
C ASP A 183 -6.85 -15.43 -10.02
N SER A 184 -6.46 -16.72 -9.95
CA SER A 184 -7.38 -17.84 -10.17
C SER A 184 -8.48 -17.89 -9.11
N LEU A 185 -8.10 -17.82 -7.83
CA LEU A 185 -9.05 -17.79 -6.72
C LEU A 185 -10.00 -16.60 -6.83
N ARG A 186 -9.47 -15.41 -7.13
CA ARG A 186 -10.30 -14.21 -7.33
C ARG A 186 -11.31 -14.33 -8.46
N ARG A 187 -10.93 -14.95 -9.58
CA ARG A 187 -11.84 -15.20 -10.71
C ARG A 187 -12.89 -16.27 -10.40
N SER A 188 -12.59 -17.18 -9.48
CA SER A 188 -13.52 -18.24 -9.04
C SER A 188 -14.52 -17.78 -7.98
N LEU A 189 -14.24 -16.68 -7.28
CA LEU A 189 -15.23 -16.07 -6.41
C LEU A 189 -16.41 -15.65 -7.29
N PRO A 190 -17.66 -15.91 -6.86
CA PRO A 190 -18.81 -15.40 -7.59
C PRO A 190 -18.57 -13.91 -7.81
N PRO A 191 -18.77 -13.40 -9.05
CA PRO A 191 -18.67 -11.97 -9.26
C PRO A 191 -19.54 -11.32 -8.21
N SER A 192 -18.95 -10.46 -7.38
CA SER A 192 -19.70 -9.49 -6.61
C SER A 192 -20.54 -8.74 -7.63
N ASP A 193 -21.81 -9.13 -7.78
CA ASP A 193 -22.59 -8.96 -9.00
C ASP A 193 -22.52 -7.51 -9.50
N PRO A 194 -21.77 -7.24 -10.60
CA PRO A 194 -21.55 -5.86 -11.05
C PRO A 194 -22.75 -5.32 -11.82
N ARG A 195 -23.79 -6.12 -12.10
CA ARG A 195 -24.90 -5.77 -12.98
C ARG A 195 -26.13 -5.22 -12.27
N ASN A 196 -26.06 -4.95 -10.97
CA ASN A 196 -27.17 -4.41 -10.18
C ASN A 196 -26.77 -3.19 -9.33
N CYS A 197 -25.78 -2.42 -9.80
CA CYS A 197 -25.29 -1.22 -9.12
C CYS A 197 -25.63 0.05 -9.92
N ASP A 198 -26.87 0.18 -10.37
CA ASP A 198 -27.33 1.38 -11.10
C ASP A 198 -27.55 2.60 -10.18
N ALA A 199 -27.42 2.41 -8.85
CA ALA A 199 -27.56 3.49 -7.89
C ALA A 199 -26.48 3.44 -6.79
N PRO A 200 -25.73 4.55 -6.56
CA PRO A 200 -24.70 4.63 -5.53
C PRO A 200 -25.24 4.52 -4.10
N ASP A 201 -26.54 4.79 -3.90
CA ASP A 201 -27.19 4.82 -2.59
C ASP A 201 -27.80 3.48 -2.16
N SER A 202 -27.85 2.47 -3.04
CA SER A 202 -28.60 1.23 -2.79
C SER A 202 -27.90 -0.06 -3.21
N CYS A 203 -26.57 -0.15 -3.04
CA CYS A 203 -25.89 -1.45 -3.17
C CYS A 203 -26.36 -2.41 -2.06
N TYR A 204 -27.43 -3.17 -2.33
CA TYR A 204 -27.99 -4.12 -1.35
C TYR A 204 -26.98 -5.22 -0.96
N LEU A 205 -26.02 -5.52 -1.86
CA LEU A 205 -25.01 -6.57 -1.67
C LEU A 205 -23.79 -6.12 -0.86
N CYS A 206 -23.55 -4.81 -0.76
CA CYS A 206 -22.36 -4.29 -0.14
C CYS A 206 -22.75 -3.16 0.81
N SER A 207 -22.95 -3.53 2.08
CA SER A 207 -23.32 -2.62 3.18
C SER A 207 -22.22 -1.60 3.54
N VAL A 208 -21.31 -1.30 2.61
CA VAL A 208 -20.21 -0.36 2.77
C VAL A 208 -20.67 0.99 2.23
N ALA A 209 -20.92 1.94 3.13
CA ALA A 209 -21.20 3.32 2.75
C ALA A 209 -19.99 3.92 2.02
N GLY A 210 -20.20 4.44 0.81
CA GLY A 210 -19.22 5.21 0.07
C GLY A 210 -19.23 4.96 -1.43
N ALA A 211 -19.47 6.03 -2.19
CA ALA A 211 -19.26 6.07 -3.63
C ALA A 211 -17.87 6.61 -3.98
N VAL A 212 -17.32 6.14 -5.09
CA VAL A 212 -16.17 6.73 -5.78
C VAL A 212 -16.72 7.48 -6.98
N ALA A 213 -16.52 8.81 -7.03
CA ALA A 213 -16.92 9.62 -8.17
C ALA A 213 -15.92 9.52 -9.31
N CYS A 214 -16.41 9.56 -10.54
CA CYS A 214 -15.58 9.73 -11.72
C CYS A 214 -15.22 11.21 -11.88
N ASP A 215 -13.96 11.61 -11.64
CA ASP A 215 -13.49 13.00 -11.89
C ASP A 215 -13.76 13.55 -13.31
N GLY A 216 -14.16 12.69 -14.26
CA GLY A 216 -14.51 13.11 -15.61
C GLY A 216 -15.97 13.48 -15.83
N CYS A 217 -16.90 12.96 -15.04
CA CYS A 217 -18.36 13.14 -15.22
C CYS A 217 -19.17 13.11 -13.92
N ASP A 218 -18.50 13.03 -12.76
CA ASP A 218 -19.06 12.84 -11.42
C ASP A 218 -19.95 11.60 -11.23
N GLY A 219 -19.98 10.69 -12.21
CA GLY A 219 -20.67 9.40 -12.12
C GLY A 219 -20.18 8.61 -10.90
N GLN A 220 -21.12 8.13 -10.08
CA GLN A 220 -20.82 7.51 -8.80
C GLN A 220 -20.77 5.98 -8.91
N TYR A 221 -19.70 5.37 -8.41
CA TYR A 221 -19.48 3.93 -8.42
C TYR A 221 -19.34 3.38 -7.00
N CYS A 222 -19.83 2.17 -6.77
CA CYS A 222 -19.60 1.50 -5.50
C CYS A 222 -18.10 1.23 -5.26
N ARG A 223 -17.58 1.52 -4.06
CA ARG A 223 -16.18 1.25 -3.68
C ARG A 223 -15.80 -0.23 -3.66
N ALA A 224 -16.76 -1.12 -3.41
CA ALA A 224 -16.56 -2.56 -3.32
C ALA A 224 -16.64 -3.26 -4.69
N CYS A 225 -17.46 -2.74 -5.59
CA CYS A 225 -17.59 -3.24 -6.96
C CYS A 225 -16.54 -2.54 -7.82
N ALA A 226 -15.51 -3.29 -8.22
CA ALA A 226 -14.50 -2.83 -9.18
C ALA A 226 -15.10 -1.93 -10.27
N MET A 227 -14.71 -0.65 -10.31
CA MET A 227 -15.12 0.24 -11.43
C MET A 227 -14.62 -0.40 -12.74
N PRO A 228 -15.47 -0.58 -13.75
CA PRO A 228 -15.06 -1.09 -15.05
C PRO A 228 -13.91 -0.24 -15.60
N HIS A 229 -13.01 -0.87 -16.37
CA HIS A 229 -11.85 -0.18 -16.94
C HIS A 229 -12.23 1.07 -17.73
N ASP A 230 -13.41 1.08 -18.32
CA ASP A 230 -14.06 2.20 -18.98
C ASP A 230 -15.24 2.68 -18.11
N CYS A 231 -15.26 3.97 -17.74
CA CYS A 231 -16.44 4.61 -17.15
C CYS A 231 -17.61 4.46 -18.13
N THR A 232 -18.70 3.85 -17.69
CA THR A 232 -19.88 3.57 -18.53
C THR A 232 -20.58 4.84 -19.01
N GLU A 233 -20.45 5.96 -18.27
CA GLU A 233 -21.10 7.22 -18.63
C GLU A 233 -20.26 8.07 -19.60
N CYS A 234 -18.96 8.21 -19.36
CA CYS A 234 -18.11 9.10 -20.16
C CYS A 234 -17.03 8.40 -20.98
N GLY A 235 -16.94 7.06 -20.93
CA GLY A 235 -15.96 6.25 -21.66
C GLY A 235 -14.50 6.45 -21.23
N LYS A 236 -14.24 7.27 -20.20
CA LYS A 236 -12.86 7.51 -19.72
C LYS A 236 -12.33 6.29 -19.00
N ARG A 237 -11.09 5.91 -19.34
CA ARG A 237 -10.41 4.78 -18.70
C ARG A 237 -9.81 5.16 -17.36
N LYS A 238 -10.10 4.37 -16.32
CA LYS A 238 -9.51 4.54 -14.99
C LYS A 238 -8.86 3.24 -14.50
N CYS A 239 -7.84 3.38 -13.67
CA CYS A 239 -7.24 2.24 -12.99
C CYS A 239 -8.19 1.87 -11.84
N GLN A 240 -8.70 0.64 -11.86
CA GLN A 240 -9.65 0.08 -10.87
C GLN A 240 -9.22 0.29 -9.40
N TRP A 241 -7.94 0.59 -9.17
CA TRP A 241 -7.32 0.57 -7.85
C TRP A 241 -6.87 1.93 -7.32
N CYS A 242 -6.57 2.89 -8.21
CA CYS A 242 -6.10 4.22 -7.78
C CYS A 242 -6.86 5.37 -8.44
N GLY A 243 -7.87 5.10 -9.27
CA GLY A 243 -8.69 6.12 -9.93
C GLY A 243 -7.98 6.87 -11.06
N THR A 244 -6.65 6.83 -11.13
CA THR A 244 -5.85 7.66 -12.03
C THR A 244 -5.11 6.82 -13.07
N ILE A 245 -5.38 7.09 -14.35
CA ILE A 245 -4.52 6.69 -15.46
C ILE A 245 -3.80 7.94 -15.97
N VAL A 246 -2.48 7.93 -15.92
CA VAL A 246 -1.62 9.03 -16.37
C VAL A 246 -1.12 8.73 -17.78
N THR A 247 -1.02 9.73 -18.64
CA THR A 247 -0.46 9.59 -19.99
C THR A 247 0.99 10.06 -19.99
N CYS A 248 1.84 9.42 -20.78
CA CYS A 248 3.25 9.79 -20.75
C CYS A 248 3.41 10.99 -21.64
N ALA A 249 3.85 12.12 -21.10
CA ALA A 249 4.14 13.29 -21.91
C ALA A 249 5.18 12.99 -23.01
N ALA A 250 6.12 12.07 -22.76
CA ALA A 250 7.17 11.70 -23.71
C ALA A 250 6.72 10.69 -24.79
N CYS A 251 6.12 9.56 -24.39
CA CYS A 251 5.81 8.44 -25.30
C CYS A 251 4.32 8.27 -25.61
N GLY A 252 3.44 9.06 -24.99
CA GLY A 252 1.97 8.95 -25.12
C GLY A 252 1.37 7.69 -24.48
N LYS A 253 2.17 6.76 -23.93
CA LYS A 253 1.65 5.53 -23.30
C LYS A 253 0.96 5.85 -21.98
N ARG A 254 -0.20 5.23 -21.77
CA ARG A 254 -1.05 5.41 -20.59
C ARG A 254 -0.80 4.31 -19.56
N GLY A 255 -0.73 4.66 -18.28
CA GLY A 255 -0.52 3.69 -17.19
C GLY A 255 -1.09 4.14 -15.84
N CYS A 256 -1.19 3.20 -14.90
CA CYS A 256 -1.81 3.41 -13.59
C CYS A 256 -0.81 4.04 -12.61
N ALA A 257 -1.11 5.25 -12.11
CA ALA A 257 -0.21 6.03 -11.23
C ALA A 257 0.40 5.20 -10.09
N SER A 258 -0.46 4.46 -9.38
CA SER A 258 -0.05 3.74 -8.17
C SER A 258 0.46 2.31 -8.41
N HIS A 259 0.41 1.80 -9.65
CA HIS A 259 0.78 0.42 -9.98
C HIS A 259 1.82 0.29 -11.09
N GLY A 260 2.61 1.35 -11.32
CA GLY A 260 3.73 1.32 -12.27
C GLY A 260 3.76 2.53 -13.19
N TYR A 261 3.55 3.72 -12.65
CA TYR A 261 3.77 4.97 -13.39
C TYR A 261 4.84 5.83 -12.73
N GLU A 262 6.02 5.27 -12.54
CA GLU A 262 7.24 6.06 -12.24
C GLU A 262 8.05 6.35 -13.51
N GLY A 263 7.42 6.13 -14.67
CA GLY A 263 8.00 6.27 -15.99
C GLY A 263 7.30 5.32 -16.94
N CYS A 264 6.90 5.79 -18.12
CA CYS A 264 6.66 4.91 -19.26
C CYS A 264 7.91 4.03 -19.35
N GLY A 265 7.86 2.72 -19.08
CA GLY A 265 9.05 1.86 -19.01
C GLY A 265 9.93 1.80 -20.28
N GLY A 266 9.71 2.67 -21.26
CA GLY A 266 10.60 2.97 -22.39
C GLY A 266 11.11 4.42 -22.47
N CYS A 267 10.85 5.28 -21.49
CA CYS A 267 11.39 6.64 -21.38
C CYS A 267 12.06 6.77 -20.00
N GLU A 268 13.38 6.87 -19.98
CA GLU A 268 14.18 6.93 -18.75
C GLU A 268 14.05 8.27 -18.00
N VAL A 269 13.24 9.20 -18.52
CA VAL A 269 13.19 10.60 -18.06
C VAL A 269 11.75 11.06 -17.93
N VAL A 270 11.38 11.57 -16.74
CA VAL A 270 10.13 12.30 -16.51
C VAL A 270 10.50 13.78 -16.49
N PHE A 271 10.13 14.52 -17.54
CA PHE A 271 10.40 15.96 -17.62
C PHE A 271 9.11 16.76 -17.51
N CYS A 272 9.21 17.94 -16.90
CA CYS A 272 8.15 18.93 -16.98
C CYS A 272 8.00 19.42 -18.42
N ARG A 273 6.77 19.48 -18.94
CA ARG A 273 6.51 19.92 -20.31
C ARG A 273 6.90 21.38 -20.57
N ASP A 274 6.75 22.23 -19.56
CA ASP A 274 6.94 23.68 -19.70
C ASP A 274 8.42 24.08 -19.52
N CYS A 275 9.11 23.47 -18.56
CA CYS A 275 10.52 23.78 -18.26
C CYS A 275 11.51 22.79 -18.91
N HIS A 276 11.06 21.64 -19.43
CA HIS A 276 11.90 20.52 -19.92
C HIS A 276 12.97 20.04 -18.93
N VAL A 277 12.79 20.31 -17.64
CA VAL A 277 13.71 19.87 -16.59
C VAL A 277 13.35 18.46 -16.14
N ASP A 278 14.37 17.61 -16.04
CA ASP A 278 14.29 16.17 -15.74
C ASP A 278 14.04 15.85 -14.25
N MET A 279 13.71 16.84 -13.43
CA MET A 279 13.42 16.68 -12.01
C MET A 279 12.06 17.27 -11.67
N LEU A 280 11.09 16.38 -11.44
CA LEU A 280 9.84 16.70 -10.78
C LEU A 280 9.94 16.26 -9.32
N ASP A 281 9.74 17.20 -8.40
CA ASP A 281 9.62 16.91 -6.97
C ASP A 281 8.17 16.45 -6.68
N TYR A 282 8.00 15.47 -5.80
CA TYR A 282 6.67 14.97 -5.41
C TYR A 282 6.25 15.54 -4.06
N ASP A 283 5.17 16.32 -4.03
CA ASP A 283 4.59 16.82 -2.79
C ASP A 283 3.61 15.79 -2.22
N ILE A 284 4.04 15.10 -1.17
CA ILE A 284 3.22 14.10 -0.47
C ILE A 284 1.96 14.74 0.16
N SER A 285 2.01 16.01 0.57
CA SER A 285 0.87 16.70 1.19
C SER A 285 -0.24 17.03 0.19
N ARG A 286 0.12 17.17 -1.09
CA ARG A 286 -0.80 17.51 -2.19
C ARG A 286 -1.07 16.35 -3.13
N ASN A 287 -0.29 15.28 -3.04
CA ASN A 287 -0.36 14.12 -3.92
C ASN A 287 -0.16 14.53 -5.41
N GLU A 288 0.75 15.48 -5.64
CA GLU A 288 1.01 16.11 -6.94
C GLU A 288 2.52 16.25 -7.18
N TYR A 289 2.95 16.20 -8.45
CA TYR A 289 4.33 16.49 -8.88
C TYR A 289 4.48 17.98 -9.24
N TYR A 290 5.61 18.60 -8.90
CA TYR A 290 5.88 20.00 -9.23
C TYR A 290 7.31 20.21 -9.82
N CYS A 291 7.43 21.10 -10.84
CA CYS A 291 8.73 21.57 -11.37
C CYS A 291 9.20 22.78 -10.55
N SER A 292 10.29 22.65 -9.82
CA SER A 292 10.93 23.74 -9.07
C SER A 292 11.52 24.84 -9.97
N GLY A 293 11.67 24.59 -11.28
CA GLY A 293 12.16 25.54 -12.27
C GLY A 293 11.09 26.42 -12.94
N CYS A 294 9.79 26.24 -12.65
CA CYS A 294 8.73 27.07 -13.24
C CYS A 294 8.31 28.23 -12.30
N PRO A 295 8.24 29.49 -12.76
CA PRO A 295 7.79 30.61 -11.92
C PRO A 295 6.27 30.56 -11.62
N PRO A 296 5.82 30.96 -10.42
CA PRO A 296 4.41 31.17 -10.11
C PRO A 296 3.77 32.20 -11.07
N PRO A 297 2.51 32.06 -11.53
CA PRO A 297 1.39 31.42 -10.83
C PRO A 297 0.78 30.25 -11.63
N TYR A 298 1.59 29.43 -12.30
CA TYR A 298 1.12 28.23 -13.00
C TYR A 298 0.89 27.05 -12.04
N TRP A 299 0.11 27.27 -10.98
CA TRP A 299 -0.34 26.23 -10.04
C TRP A 299 -1.56 25.45 -10.57
N GLY A 300 -1.63 25.28 -11.89
CA GLY A 300 -2.74 24.63 -12.59
C GLY A 300 -2.37 24.19 -14.01
N GLY A 301 -1.07 24.04 -14.30
CA GLY A 301 -0.64 23.42 -15.55
C GLY A 301 -1.18 22.01 -15.61
N ASN A 302 -2.00 21.70 -16.61
CA ASN A 302 -2.49 20.36 -16.87
C ASN A 302 -1.30 19.39 -16.98
N ILE A 303 -1.00 18.67 -15.90
CA ILE A 303 -0.19 17.45 -15.98
C ILE A 303 -1.06 16.46 -16.76
N ARG A 304 -0.76 16.30 -18.04
CA ARG A 304 -1.31 15.23 -18.89
C ARG A 304 -0.29 14.15 -19.13
#